data_AF-I7FV84-F1
#
_entry.id   AF-I7FV84-F1
#
_cell.length_a   1.000
_cell.length_b   1.000
_cell.length_c   1.000
_cell.angle_alpha   90.00
_cell.angle_beta   90.00
_cell.angle_gamma   90.00
#
_symmetry.space_group_name_H-M   'P 1'
#
loop_
_entity.id
_entity.type
_entity.pdbx_description
1 polymer ?
#
loop_
_entity_poly.entity_id
_entity_poly.type
_entity_poly.pdbx_seq_one_letter_code
_entity_poly.pdbx_strand_id
1 'polypeptide(L)'
;MIHVLPTTSRALVAIIDPASEPEPPTELLRRLYGLTNAEALVALRVLRCEGVAATAEALSVSPTTVRTHLRHIFEKTGTHRQAELVRLLIALAP
;
A
#
# COMPACT_ATOMS: atom_id res chain seq x y z
N MET A 1 23.01 21.93 -33.43
CA MET A 1 22.50 22.61 -32.22
C MET A 1 22.04 21.50 -31.26
N ILE A 2 22.84 21.20 -30.24
CA ILE A 2 22.61 20.05 -29.34
C ILE A 2 21.91 20.60 -28.09
N HIS A 3 20.65 20.23 -27.86
CA HIS A 3 19.95 20.53 -26.61
C HIS A 3 20.48 19.62 -25.52
N VAL A 4 21.26 20.18 -24.58
CA VAL A 4 21.58 19.51 -23.31
C VAL A 4 20.35 19.62 -22.41
N LEU A 5 19.69 18.49 -22.16
CA LEU A 5 18.66 18.40 -21.13
C LEU A 5 19.33 18.37 -19.75
N PRO A 6 18.85 19.14 -18.75
CA PRO A 6 19.43 19.13 -17.42
C PRO A 6 19.21 17.75 -16.77
N THR A 7 20.28 16.99 -16.56
CA THR A 7 20.26 15.72 -15.85
C THR A 7 20.15 16.01 -14.35
N THR A 8 18.93 16.14 -13.83
CA THR A 8 18.72 16.16 -12.39
C THR A 8 19.02 14.76 -11.86
N SER A 9 20.23 14.55 -11.33
CA SER A 9 20.56 13.31 -10.61
C SER A 9 19.68 13.21 -9.37
N ARG A 10 18.88 12.16 -9.30
CA ARG A 10 18.15 11.77 -8.09
C ARG A 10 18.80 10.50 -7.56
N ALA A 11 19.16 10.51 -6.28
CA ALA A 11 19.65 9.33 -5.58
C ALA A 11 18.52 8.73 -4.74
N LEU A 12 18.42 7.39 -4.74
CA LEU A 12 17.60 6.62 -3.82
C LEU A 12 18.54 6.07 -2.73
N VAL A 13 18.26 6.33 -1.46
CA VAL A 13 19.00 5.75 -0.34
C VAL A 13 18.13 4.67 0.27
N ALA A 14 18.51 3.40 0.09
CA ALA A 14 17.89 2.26 0.75
C ALA A 14 18.78 1.83 1.92
N ILE A 15 18.22 1.79 3.13
CA ILE A 15 18.87 1.19 4.29
C ILE A 15 18.35 -0.24 4.37
N ILE A 16 19.20 -1.20 4.04
CA ILE A 16 18.89 -2.63 4.11
C ILE A 16 19.68 -3.19 5.28
N ASP A 17 18.99 -3.67 6.32
CA ASP A 17 19.61 -4.44 7.38
C ASP A 17 19.70 -5.91 6.92
N PRO A 18 20.91 -6.43 6.58
CA PRO A 18 21.08 -7.79 6.08
C PRO A 18 20.78 -8.86 7.14
N ALA A 19 20.66 -8.50 8.42
CA ALA A 19 20.30 -9.41 9.51
C ALA A 19 18.79 -9.39 9.83
N SER A 20 18.04 -8.42 9.30
CA SER A 20 16.59 -8.35 9.46
C SER A 20 15.93 -9.23 8.39
N GLU A 21 15.21 -10.28 8.81
CA GLU A 21 14.27 -10.94 7.92
C GLU A 21 13.19 -9.93 7.49
N PRO A 22 12.86 -9.82 6.19
CA PRO A 22 11.84 -8.89 5.75
C PRO A 22 10.51 -9.29 6.40
N GLU A 23 10.01 -8.41 7.28
CA GLU A 23 8.70 -8.58 7.90
C GLU A 23 7.63 -8.72 6.80
N PRO A 24 6.72 -9.71 6.89
CA PRO A 24 5.66 -9.85 5.90
C PRO A 24 4.89 -8.53 5.74
N PRO A 25 4.54 -8.09 4.52
CA PRO A 25 3.87 -6.82 4.30
C PRO A 25 2.58 -6.66 5.11
N THR A 26 1.87 -7.76 5.37
CA THR A 26 0.70 -7.75 6.26
C THR A 26 1.08 -7.38 7.69
N GLU A 27 2.15 -7.94 8.25
CA GLU A 27 2.55 -7.68 9.63
C GLU A 27 3.08 -6.25 9.80
N LEU A 28 3.85 -5.77 8.82
CA LEU A 28 4.29 -4.38 8.77
C LEU A 28 3.11 -3.40 8.83
N LEU A 29 2.06 -3.62 8.02
CA LEU A 29 0.88 -2.75 8.00
C LEU A 29 0.08 -2.80 9.30
N ARG A 30 0.00 -3.98 9.94
CA ARG A 30 -0.62 -4.14 11.24
C ARG A 30 0.16 -3.38 12.32
N ARG A 31 1.49 -3.48 12.30
CA ARG A 31 2.38 -2.83 13.26
C ARG A 31 2.42 -1.31 13.11
N LEU A 32 2.50 -0.79 11.88
CA LEU A 32 2.60 0.64 11.60
C LEU A 32 1.27 1.39 11.79
N TYR A 33 0.15 0.77 11.42
CA TYR A 33 -1.15 1.46 11.34
C TYR A 33 -2.25 0.82 12.21
N GLY A 34 -1.96 -0.23 12.97
CA GLY A 34 -2.97 -0.93 13.78
C GLY A 34 -4.05 -1.60 12.93
N LEU A 35 -3.74 -1.99 11.69
CA LEU A 35 -4.66 -2.74 10.85
C LEU A 35 -4.94 -4.13 11.46
N THR A 36 -6.15 -4.62 11.23
CA THR A 36 -6.49 -6.04 11.44
C THR A 36 -5.92 -6.87 10.28
N ASN A 37 -5.89 -8.19 10.43
CA ASN A 37 -5.45 -9.07 9.35
C ASN A 37 -6.30 -8.90 8.06
N ALA A 38 -7.62 -8.79 8.20
CA ALA A 38 -8.52 -8.58 7.06
C ALA A 38 -8.26 -7.23 6.36
N GLU A 39 -8.04 -6.17 7.14
CA GLU A 39 -7.72 -4.84 6.61
C GLU A 39 -6.38 -4.82 5.86
N ALA A 40 -5.35 -5.48 6.39
CA ALA A 40 -4.05 -5.59 5.73
C ALA A 40 -4.16 -6.35 4.40
N LEU A 41 -4.92 -7.44 4.34
CA LEU A 41 -5.15 -8.18 3.10
C LEU A 41 -5.91 -7.34 2.06
N VAL A 42 -6.91 -6.57 2.46
CA VAL A 42 -7.62 -5.64 1.58
C VAL A 42 -6.67 -4.56 1.05
N ALA A 43 -5.85 -3.96 1.93
CA ALA A 43 -4.88 -2.93 1.55
C ALA A 43 -3.86 -3.43 0.51
N LEU A 44 -3.32 -4.64 0.69
CA LEU A 44 -2.37 -5.25 -0.25
C LEU A 44 -3.01 -5.63 -1.60
N ARG A 45 -4.29 -6.02 -1.62
CA ARG A 45 -5.03 -6.25 -2.88
C ARG A 45 -5.28 -4.95 -3.63
N VAL A 46 -5.63 -3.90 -2.89
CA VAL A 46 -5.84 -2.55 -3.45
C VAL A 46 -4.55 -1.97 -4.05
N LEU A 47 -3.38 -2.28 -3.47
CA LEU A 47 -2.06 -1.92 -4.02
C LEU A 47 -1.85 -2.45 -5.44
N ARG A 48 -2.47 -3.59 -5.80
CA ARG A 48 -2.39 -4.16 -7.15
C ARG A 48 -3.24 -3.40 -8.19
N CYS A 49 -3.88 -2.30 -7.79
CA CYS A 49 -4.77 -1.48 -8.63
C CYS A 49 -5.99 -2.24 -9.19
N GLU A 50 -6.35 -3.37 -8.58
CA GLU A 50 -7.46 -4.23 -9.04
C GLU A 50 -8.85 -3.62 -8.75
N GLY A 51 -8.94 -2.63 -7.84
CA GLY A 51 -10.19 -1.96 -7.49
C GLY A 51 -11.11 -2.81 -6.59
N VAL A 52 -12.25 -2.23 -6.18
CA VAL A 52 -13.15 -2.83 -5.17
C VAL A 52 -13.76 -4.15 -5.64
N ALA A 53 -14.17 -4.25 -6.90
CA ALA A 53 -14.85 -5.43 -7.43
C ALA A 53 -13.92 -6.65 -7.48
N ALA A 54 -12.72 -6.50 -8.05
CA ALA A 54 -11.75 -7.58 -8.10
C ALA A 54 -11.21 -7.95 -6.70
N THR A 55 -11.07 -6.97 -5.80
CA THR A 55 -10.71 -7.25 -4.39
C THR A 55 -11.78 -8.12 -3.72
N ALA A 56 -13.06 -7.84 -3.99
CA ALA A 56 -14.19 -8.59 -3.45
C ALA A 56 -14.19 -10.04 -3.96
N GLU A 57 -14.00 -10.23 -5.26
CA GLU A 57 -13.86 -11.55 -5.90
C GLU A 57 -12.69 -12.34 -5.31
N ALA A 58 -11.51 -11.74 -5.26
CA ALA A 58 -10.30 -12.39 -4.79
C ALA A 58 -10.33 -12.73 -3.28
N LEU A 59 -11.17 -12.05 -2.49
CA LEU A 59 -11.39 -12.34 -1.06
C LEU A 59 -12.66 -13.15 -0.81
N SER A 60 -13.45 -13.46 -1.84
CA SER A 60 -14.76 -14.13 -1.70
C SER A 60 -15.69 -13.41 -0.72
N VAL A 61 -15.75 -12.08 -0.79
CA VAL A 61 -16.63 -11.22 0.03
C VAL A 61 -17.46 -10.28 -0.86
N SER A 62 -18.43 -9.58 -0.26
CA SER A 62 -19.21 -8.58 -1.01
C SER A 62 -18.40 -7.30 -1.28
N PRO A 63 -18.70 -6.55 -2.36
CA PRO A 63 -18.14 -5.23 -2.59
C PRO A 63 -18.41 -4.25 -1.43
N THR A 64 -19.55 -4.39 -0.75
CA THR A 64 -19.90 -3.61 0.44
C THR A 64 -18.96 -3.91 1.60
N THR A 65 -18.61 -5.18 1.82
CA THR A 65 -17.64 -5.60 2.84
C THR A 65 -16.26 -4.98 2.56
N VAL A 66 -15.81 -5.00 1.30
CA VAL A 66 -14.56 -4.33 0.90
C VAL A 66 -14.61 -2.83 1.17
N ARG A 67 -15.72 -2.15 0.84
CA ARG A 67 -15.89 -0.71 1.13
C ARG A 67 -15.85 -0.41 2.62
N THR A 68 -16.44 -1.28 3.46
CA THR A 68 -16.36 -1.15 4.93
C THR A 68 -14.92 -1.27 5.42
N HIS A 69 -14.17 -2.28 4.94
CA HIS A 69 -12.76 -2.39 5.26
C HIS A 69 -11.96 -1.17 4.80
N LEU A 70 -12.18 -0.68 3.58
CA LEU A 70 -11.53 0.53 3.07
C LEU A 70 -11.80 1.76 3.93
N ARG A 71 -13.03 1.93 4.44
CA ARG A 71 -13.34 3.02 5.37
C ARG A 71 -12.47 2.97 6.63
N HIS A 72 -12.38 1.80 7.27
CA HIS A 72 -11.56 1.66 8.48
C HIS A 72 -10.07 1.78 8.17
N ILE A 73 -9.61 1.27 7.03
CA ILE A 73 -8.22 1.45 6.59
C ILE A 73 -7.92 2.94 6.43
N PHE A 74 -8.77 3.69 5.73
CA PHE A 74 -8.62 5.13 5.52
C PHE A 74 -8.51 5.90 6.84
N GLU A 75 -9.35 5.59 7.81
CA GLU A 75 -9.30 6.16 9.15
C GLU A 75 -7.96 5.85 9.86
N LYS A 76 -7.50 4.59 9.80
CA LYS A 76 -6.27 4.14 10.47
C LYS A 76 -4.98 4.60 9.80
N THR A 77 -4.99 4.78 8.48
CA THR A 77 -3.83 5.23 7.71
C THR A 77 -3.81 6.74 7.47
N GLY A 78 -4.85 7.47 7.90
CA GLY A 78 -4.96 8.92 7.68
C GLY A 78 -5.08 9.29 6.19
N THR A 79 -5.68 8.41 5.39
CA THR A 79 -5.91 8.66 3.95
C THR A 79 -7.40 8.81 3.68
N HIS A 80 -7.78 9.48 2.59
CA HIS A 80 -9.19 9.74 2.28
C HIS A 80 -9.67 9.07 0.99
N ARG A 81 -8.74 8.59 0.16
CA ARG A 81 -9.04 7.99 -1.15
C ARG A 81 -8.13 6.80 -1.42
N GLN A 82 -8.63 5.87 -2.24
CA GLN A 82 -7.87 4.69 -2.64
C GLN A 82 -6.51 5.04 -3.26
N ALA A 83 -6.43 6.10 -4.08
CA ALA A 83 -5.16 6.54 -4.67
C ALA A 83 -4.15 7.06 -3.64
N GLU A 84 -4.61 7.69 -2.54
CA GLU A 84 -3.74 8.14 -1.45
C GLU A 84 -3.21 6.94 -0.66
N LEU A 85 -4.07 5.96 -0.36
CA LEU A 85 -3.67 4.70 0.24
C LEU A 85 -2.63 3.98 -0.62
N VAL A 86 -2.86 3.85 -1.94
CA VAL A 86 -1.89 3.22 -2.86
C VAL A 86 -0.55 3.95 -2.83
N ARG A 87 -0.53 5.29 -2.87
CA ARG A 87 0.72 6.07 -2.78
C ARG A 87 1.46 5.83 -1.47
N LEU A 88 0.73 5.80 -0.35
CA LEU A 88 1.29 5.52 0.98
C LEU A 88 1.90 4.12 1.03
N LEU A 89 1.19 3.11 0.51
CA LEU A 89 1.67 1.73 0.49
C LEU A 89 2.90 1.54 -0.41
N ILE A 90 2.96 2.23 -1.56
CA ILE A 90 4.15 2.22 -2.44
C ILE A 90 5.35 2.84 -1.73
N ALA A 91 5.15 3.90 -0.95
CA ALA A 91 6.23 4.54 -0.19
C ALA A 91 6.80 3.67 0.94
N LEU A 92 6.08 2.61 1.35
CA LEU A 92 6.52 1.64 2.35
C LEU A 92 7.23 0.43 1.73
N ALA A 93 7.04 0.19 0.43
CA ALA A 93 7.76 -0.86 -0.29
C ALA A 93 9.16 -0.35 -0.66
N PRO A 94 10.24 -1.07 -0.29
CA PRO A 94 11.61 -0.69 -0.65
C PRO A 94 11.88 -0.75 -2.16
#